data_AF-A0AAU4N8Y6-F1
#
_entry.id   AF-A0AAU4N8Y6-F1
#
_cell.length_a   1.000
_cell.length_b   1.000
_cell.length_c   1.000
_cell.angle_alpha   90.00
_cell.angle_beta   90.00
_cell.angle_gamma   90.00
#
_symmetry.space_group_name_H-M   'P 1'
#
loop_
_entity.id
_entity.type
_entity.pdbx_description
1 polymer ?
#
loop_
_entity_poly.entity_id
_entity_poly.type
_entity_poly.pdbx_seq_one_letter_code
_entity_poly.pdbx_strand_id
1 'polypeptide(L)'
;MNRTLVTVAGGVLLAAVGTTGVAVAESPQQARTMTAAADCRPLTGASAQAAAIVNAACSQLGVPYSWGGGSIHGPTFGQDYPGGGPGAHDSKVKGFDCSHLVQYAAWQGAGIALPEGSWNQAKWSGASARFTRAQGLAPLEPGDLLLWASSPGNHDTVHHIAIYLGNGKMVEARESGTVVMVSDVRLNAQYAGALRITNNEQPPANTKRFMTWGTGVGLRPEAGTGKPPVTRLPGPTAVDVLCQAYGESVTAEGYTNNVWSYLPKYKAWISNIYIDDPAAWLPGVPEC
;
A
#
# COMPACT_ATOMS: atom_id res chain seq x y z
N MET A 1 -60.04 -1.24 -79.04
CA MET A 1 -60.37 -2.39 -78.18
C MET A 1 -59.35 -2.45 -77.06
N ASN A 2 -59.80 -2.50 -75.79
CA ASN A 2 -59.08 -2.93 -74.57
C ASN A 2 -57.68 -2.35 -74.26
N ARG A 3 -57.25 -2.15 -73.01
CA ARG A 3 -57.82 -2.00 -71.68
C ARG A 3 -56.59 -1.61 -70.82
N THR A 4 -56.79 -0.69 -69.90
CA THR A 4 -55.87 -0.20 -68.87
C THR A 4 -55.03 -1.30 -68.19
N LEU A 5 -53.76 -1.00 -67.89
CA LEU A 5 -53.03 -1.61 -66.76
C LEU A 5 -52.16 -0.56 -66.07
N VAL A 6 -52.23 -0.61 -64.74
CA VAL A 6 -51.91 0.41 -63.74
C VAL A 6 -50.42 0.46 -63.43
N THR A 7 -49.91 1.68 -63.30
CA THR A 7 -48.57 2.04 -62.82
C THR A 7 -48.42 1.75 -61.32
N VAL A 8 -47.33 1.09 -60.92
CA VAL A 8 -46.84 1.15 -59.52
C VAL A 8 -45.36 1.54 -59.57
N ALA A 9 -45.08 2.79 -59.24
CA ALA A 9 -43.73 3.30 -59.03
C ALA A 9 -43.29 2.95 -57.60
N GLY A 10 -42.33 2.05 -57.45
CA GLY A 10 -41.66 1.77 -56.19
C GLY A 10 -40.65 2.87 -55.89
N GLY A 11 -41.03 3.86 -55.07
CA GLY A 11 -40.11 4.85 -54.51
C GLY A 11 -39.32 4.24 -53.36
N VAL A 12 -38.00 4.13 -53.53
CA VAL A 12 -37.08 3.83 -52.42
C VAL A 12 -36.92 5.11 -51.60
N LEU A 13 -37.53 5.16 -50.41
CA LEU A 13 -37.18 6.17 -49.40
C LEU A 13 -35.81 5.80 -48.81
N LEU A 14 -34.77 6.54 -49.17
CA LEU A 14 -33.57 6.64 -48.32
C LEU A 14 -33.95 7.45 -47.08
N ALA A 15 -34.16 6.77 -45.95
CA ALA A 15 -34.18 7.42 -44.65
C ALA A 15 -32.72 7.74 -44.26
N ALA A 16 -32.35 9.01 -44.33
CA ALA A 16 -31.13 9.51 -43.72
C ALA A 16 -31.26 9.40 -42.20
N VAL A 17 -30.60 8.40 -41.60
CA VAL A 17 -30.46 8.30 -40.15
C VAL A 17 -29.43 9.35 -39.73
N GLY A 18 -29.89 10.54 -39.38
CA GLY A 18 -29.08 11.53 -38.70
C GLY A 18 -28.71 10.99 -37.32
N THR A 19 -27.46 10.57 -37.14
CA THR A 19 -26.91 10.33 -35.81
C THR A 19 -26.75 11.68 -35.12
N THR A 20 -27.78 12.15 -34.43
CA THR A 20 -27.61 13.15 -33.39
C THR A 20 -26.79 12.50 -32.29
N GLY A 21 -25.48 12.73 -32.31
CA GLY A 21 -24.61 12.42 -31.19
C GLY A 21 -25.16 13.16 -29.98
N VAL A 22 -25.77 12.43 -29.06
CA VAL A 22 -26.09 12.95 -27.74
C VAL A 22 -24.75 13.15 -27.06
N ALA A 23 -24.27 14.39 -27.04
CA ALA A 23 -23.19 14.78 -26.14
C ALA A 23 -23.73 14.57 -24.72
N VAL A 24 -23.38 13.45 -24.11
CA VAL A 24 -23.68 13.21 -22.70
C VAL A 24 -22.82 14.22 -21.94
N ALA A 25 -23.44 15.27 -21.41
CA ALA A 25 -22.74 16.24 -20.58
C ALA A 25 -22.14 15.49 -19.38
N GLU A 26 -20.81 15.52 -19.24
CA GLU A 26 -20.13 14.94 -18.10
C GLU A 26 -20.67 15.59 -16.82
N SER A 27 -21.07 14.76 -15.86
CA SER A 27 -21.58 15.26 -14.58
C SER A 27 -20.49 16.07 -13.86
N PRO A 28 -20.84 17.11 -13.08
CA PRO A 28 -19.88 17.86 -12.26
C PRO A 28 -19.04 16.97 -11.33
N GLN A 29 -19.57 15.80 -10.99
CA GLN A 29 -18.91 14.79 -10.17
C GLN A 29 -17.87 14.01 -10.97
N GLN A 30 -18.16 13.61 -12.22
CA GLN A 30 -17.15 13.02 -13.13
C GLN A 30 -16.03 14.00 -13.46
N ALA A 31 -16.36 15.26 -13.75
CA ALA A 31 -15.35 16.29 -14.03
C ALA A 31 -14.41 16.56 -12.84
N ARG A 32 -14.93 16.53 -11.60
CA ARG A 32 -14.12 16.60 -10.36
C ARG A 32 -13.25 15.37 -10.13
N THR A 33 -13.76 14.18 -10.50
CA THR A 33 -13.01 12.93 -10.35
C THR A 33 -11.85 12.86 -11.35
N MET A 34 -12.03 13.38 -12.58
CA MET A 34 -10.98 13.45 -13.60
C MET A 34 -9.89 14.49 -13.26
N THR A 35 -10.26 15.64 -12.68
CA THR A 35 -9.29 16.64 -12.22
C THR A 35 -8.48 16.16 -11.01
N ALA A 36 -9.11 15.48 -10.05
CA ALA A 36 -8.41 14.87 -8.92
C ALA A 36 -7.41 13.77 -9.36
N ALA A 37 -7.75 12.99 -10.39
CA ALA A 37 -6.82 12.01 -10.96
C ALA A 37 -5.63 12.68 -11.69
N ALA A 38 -5.86 13.82 -12.36
CA ALA A 38 -4.80 14.59 -13.00
C ALA A 38 -3.80 15.22 -12.02
N ASP A 39 -4.22 15.43 -10.75
CA ASP A 39 -3.39 15.97 -9.68
C ASP A 39 -2.57 14.91 -8.94
N CYS A 40 -2.83 13.61 -9.15
CA CYS A 40 -2.04 12.55 -8.53
C CYS A 40 -0.78 12.25 -9.33
N ARG A 41 0.23 13.10 -9.14
CA ARG A 41 1.54 12.94 -9.76
C ARG A 41 2.64 13.51 -8.88
N PRO A 42 3.88 13.02 -9.02
CA PRO A 42 5.03 13.63 -8.35
C PRO A 42 5.17 15.10 -8.74
N LEU A 43 5.51 15.96 -7.78
CA LEU A 43 5.94 17.31 -8.11
C LEU A 43 7.31 17.31 -8.79
N THR A 44 7.49 18.25 -9.70
CA THR A 44 8.80 18.57 -10.28
C THR A 44 9.80 18.89 -9.17
N GLY A 45 10.96 18.23 -9.21
CA GLY A 45 12.01 18.38 -8.19
C GLY A 45 11.93 17.39 -7.02
N ALA A 46 10.91 16.53 -6.96
CA ALA A 46 10.90 15.39 -6.04
C ALA A 46 12.08 14.46 -6.32
N SER A 47 12.62 13.82 -5.28
CA SER A 47 13.62 12.76 -5.46
C SER A 47 13.04 11.60 -6.28
N ALA A 48 13.88 10.84 -6.96
CA ALA A 48 13.43 9.68 -7.75
C ALA A 48 12.65 8.67 -6.90
N GLN A 49 13.09 8.47 -5.65
CA GLN A 49 12.41 7.60 -4.70
C GLN A 49 11.02 8.16 -4.31
N ALA A 50 10.95 9.44 -3.94
CA ALA A 50 9.68 10.11 -3.63
C ALA A 50 8.69 10.00 -4.80
N ALA A 51 9.17 10.27 -6.02
CA ALA A 51 8.36 10.17 -7.23
C ALA A 51 7.85 8.74 -7.46
N ALA A 52 8.67 7.72 -7.23
CA ALA A 52 8.27 6.33 -7.38
C ALA A 52 7.21 5.90 -6.35
N ILE A 53 7.34 6.33 -5.09
CA ILE A 53 6.32 6.08 -4.05
C ILE A 53 4.99 6.75 -4.44
N VAL A 54 5.05 8.02 -4.84
CA VAL A 54 3.85 8.76 -5.28
C VAL A 54 3.20 8.09 -6.51
N ASN A 55 3.99 7.71 -7.52
CA ASN A 55 3.48 7.02 -8.70
C ASN A 55 2.81 5.68 -8.35
N ALA A 56 3.41 4.90 -7.45
CA ALA A 56 2.82 3.64 -6.99
C ALA A 56 1.47 3.87 -6.30
N ALA A 57 1.36 4.85 -5.39
CA ALA A 57 0.08 5.19 -4.77
C ALA A 57 -0.96 5.69 -5.79
N CYS A 58 -0.56 6.59 -6.69
CA CYS A 58 -1.44 7.16 -7.71
C CYS A 58 -1.92 6.14 -8.74
N SER A 59 -1.17 5.05 -8.97
CA SER A 59 -1.62 3.94 -9.80
C SER A 59 -2.85 3.21 -9.23
N GLN A 60 -3.17 3.42 -7.95
CA GLN A 60 -4.28 2.79 -7.26
C GLN A 60 -5.51 3.70 -7.13
N LEU A 61 -5.52 4.88 -7.76
CA LEU A 61 -6.70 5.75 -7.75
C LEU A 61 -7.97 4.99 -8.21
N GLY A 62 -9.07 5.22 -7.49
CA GLY A 62 -10.35 4.57 -7.77
C GLY A 62 -10.48 3.15 -7.19
N VAL A 63 -9.40 2.53 -6.69
CA VAL A 63 -9.51 1.26 -5.95
C VAL A 63 -10.35 1.50 -4.68
N PRO A 64 -11.33 0.65 -4.36
CA PRO A 64 -12.15 0.83 -3.16
C PRO A 64 -11.34 0.87 -1.87
N TYR A 65 -11.83 1.61 -0.88
CA TYR A 65 -11.42 1.39 0.49
C TYR A 65 -11.92 0.01 0.96
N SER A 66 -11.09 -0.69 1.73
CA SER A 66 -11.50 -1.90 2.43
C SER A 66 -10.75 -2.00 3.76
N TRP A 67 -11.45 -2.01 4.90
CA TRP A 67 -10.85 -2.11 6.22
C TRP A 67 -9.98 -3.36 6.36
N GLY A 68 -8.68 -3.21 6.68
CA GLY A 68 -7.73 -4.31 6.73
C GLY A 68 -7.36 -4.90 5.36
N GLY A 69 -7.86 -4.32 4.27
CA GLY A 69 -7.58 -4.75 2.91
C GLY A 69 -6.27 -4.18 2.38
N GLY A 70 -5.62 -4.93 1.51
CA GLY A 70 -4.39 -4.57 0.80
C GLY A 70 -3.16 -5.33 1.27
N SER A 71 -2.14 -5.33 0.42
CA SER A 71 -0.81 -5.86 0.70
C SER A 71 0.23 -5.15 -0.15
N ILE A 72 1.50 -5.47 0.04
CA ILE A 72 2.58 -5.01 -0.85
C ILE A 72 2.40 -5.44 -2.31
N HIS A 73 1.54 -6.42 -2.61
CA HIS A 73 1.27 -6.92 -3.97
C HIS A 73 0.03 -6.31 -4.63
N GLY A 74 -0.78 -5.55 -3.90
CA GLY A 74 -2.01 -4.96 -4.42
C GLY A 74 -3.20 -5.08 -3.47
N PRO A 75 -4.41 -4.70 -3.93
CA PRO A 75 -5.62 -4.73 -3.10
C PRO A 75 -6.05 -6.16 -2.77
N THR A 76 -6.54 -6.37 -1.55
CA THR A 76 -7.07 -7.67 -1.08
C THR A 76 -8.46 -7.46 -0.46
N PHE A 77 -9.15 -8.54 -0.15
CA PHE A 77 -10.36 -8.45 0.67
C PHE A 77 -10.00 -8.02 2.09
N GLY A 78 -10.82 -7.16 2.68
CA GLY A 78 -10.63 -6.69 4.04
C GLY A 78 -11.32 -7.58 5.07
N GLN A 79 -11.72 -6.95 6.16
CA GLN A 79 -12.45 -7.55 7.27
C GLN A 79 -13.64 -6.65 7.60
N ASP A 80 -14.76 -7.25 8.01
CA ASP A 80 -15.91 -6.44 8.41
C ASP A 80 -15.58 -5.63 9.67
N TYR A 81 -15.81 -4.32 9.59
CA TYR A 81 -15.54 -3.42 10.71
C TYR A 81 -16.50 -3.70 11.87
N PRO A 82 -16.00 -4.01 13.09
CA PRO A 82 -16.83 -4.28 14.25
C PRO A 82 -17.47 -2.96 14.74
N GLY A 83 -18.65 -2.65 14.21
CA GLY A 83 -19.37 -1.41 14.52
C GLY A 83 -20.50 -1.08 13.54
N GLY A 84 -20.58 -1.78 12.40
CA GLY A 84 -21.58 -1.50 11.38
C GLY A 84 -21.23 -0.29 10.50
N GLY A 85 -22.21 0.23 9.76
CA GLY A 85 -21.99 1.35 8.82
C GLY A 85 -21.35 0.92 7.49
N PRO A 86 -20.73 1.84 6.73
CA PRO A 86 -20.16 1.53 5.42
C PRO A 86 -19.10 0.41 5.43
N GLY A 87 -18.41 0.20 6.56
CA GLY A 87 -17.40 -0.85 6.72
C GLY A 87 -17.95 -2.23 7.10
N ALA A 88 -19.27 -2.40 7.25
CA ALA A 88 -19.88 -3.67 7.64
C ALA A 88 -19.75 -4.79 6.60
N HIS A 89 -19.26 -4.48 5.41
CA HIS A 89 -19.13 -5.41 4.28
C HIS A 89 -17.73 -5.37 3.65
N ASP A 90 -16.74 -4.82 4.35
CA ASP A 90 -15.38 -4.70 3.82
C ASP A 90 -14.72 -6.07 3.59
N SER A 91 -15.19 -7.14 4.27
CA SER A 91 -14.80 -8.53 3.95
C SER A 91 -15.14 -8.96 2.52
N LYS A 92 -16.02 -8.23 1.84
CA LYS A 92 -16.47 -8.49 0.45
C LYS A 92 -15.94 -7.46 -0.55
N VAL A 93 -15.15 -6.50 -0.08
CA VAL A 93 -14.60 -5.43 -0.91
C VAL A 93 -13.10 -5.68 -1.09
N LYS A 94 -12.68 -5.85 -2.34
CA LYS A 94 -11.25 -5.91 -2.68
C LYS A 94 -10.70 -4.49 -2.80
N GLY A 95 -9.83 -4.10 -1.88
CA GLY A 95 -9.41 -2.71 -1.74
C GLY A 95 -8.17 -2.52 -0.88
N PHE A 96 -7.96 -1.27 -0.44
CA PHE A 96 -6.91 -0.89 0.50
C PHE A 96 -7.51 -0.19 1.73
N ASP A 97 -6.94 -0.42 2.91
CA ASP A 97 -7.00 0.55 3.99
C ASP A 97 -5.86 1.59 3.88
N CYS A 98 -5.91 2.60 4.76
CA CYS A 98 -4.93 3.69 4.75
C CYS A 98 -3.48 3.22 4.87
N SER A 99 -3.22 2.26 5.77
CA SER A 99 -1.88 1.79 6.11
C SER A 99 -1.35 0.78 5.09
N HIS A 100 -2.23 0.00 4.45
CA HIS A 100 -1.89 -0.94 3.41
C HIS A 100 -1.65 -0.25 2.06
N LEU A 101 -2.35 0.85 1.74
CA LEU A 101 -2.00 1.70 0.60
C LEU A 101 -0.58 2.26 0.77
N VAL A 102 -0.25 2.74 1.97
CA VAL A 102 1.09 3.26 2.30
C VAL A 102 2.16 2.17 2.20
N GLN A 103 1.92 0.97 2.73
CA GLN A 103 2.83 -0.19 2.57
C GLN A 103 3.06 -0.53 1.09
N TYR A 104 1.98 -0.63 0.31
CA TYR A 104 2.05 -0.92 -1.12
C TYR A 104 2.91 0.10 -1.85
N ALA A 105 2.65 1.40 -1.66
CA ALA A 105 3.36 2.47 -2.32
C ALA A 105 4.85 2.53 -1.92
N ALA A 106 5.14 2.38 -0.63
CA ALA A 106 6.51 2.35 -0.12
C ALA A 106 7.31 1.16 -0.67
N TRP A 107 6.68 -0.02 -0.76
CA TRP A 107 7.31 -1.22 -1.30
C TRP A 107 7.49 -1.15 -2.81
N GLN A 108 6.43 -0.89 -3.57
CA GLN A 108 6.47 -0.85 -5.04
C GLN A 108 7.31 0.31 -5.57
N GLY A 109 7.31 1.45 -4.87
CA GLY A 109 8.07 2.63 -5.27
C GLY A 109 9.53 2.61 -4.83
N ALA A 110 9.84 2.07 -3.65
CA ALA A 110 11.14 2.26 -3.02
C ALA A 110 11.74 1.02 -2.35
N GLY A 111 11.05 -0.13 -2.37
CA GLY A 111 11.46 -1.34 -1.65
C GLY A 111 11.45 -1.19 -0.13
N ILE A 112 10.72 -0.19 0.39
CA ILE A 112 10.66 0.07 1.83
C ILE A 112 9.53 -0.75 2.44
N ALA A 113 9.89 -1.67 3.33
CA ALA A 113 8.93 -2.47 4.07
C ALA A 113 8.53 -1.78 5.36
N LEU A 114 7.33 -1.20 5.33
CA LEU A 114 6.71 -0.62 6.50
C LEU A 114 5.95 -1.70 7.28
N PRO A 115 5.90 -1.61 8.62
CA PRO A 115 5.11 -2.55 9.41
C PRO A 115 3.61 -2.37 9.16
N GLU A 116 2.83 -3.41 9.47
CA GLU A 116 1.38 -3.38 9.37
C GLU A 116 0.74 -2.41 10.40
N GLY A 117 -0.24 -1.63 9.96
CA GLY A 117 -1.02 -0.72 10.80
C GLY A 117 -0.43 0.70 10.95
N SER A 118 -1.30 1.72 10.87
CA SER A 118 -0.93 3.14 10.86
C SER A 118 -0.10 3.57 12.08
N TRP A 119 -0.42 3.06 13.27
CA TRP A 119 0.34 3.39 14.50
C TRP A 119 1.75 2.80 14.48
N ASN A 120 1.94 1.60 13.91
CA ASN A 120 3.27 1.00 13.80
C ASN A 120 4.12 1.75 12.78
N GLN A 121 3.51 2.16 11.66
CA GLN A 121 4.16 2.96 10.62
C GLN A 121 4.57 4.33 11.17
N ALA A 122 3.70 4.98 11.96
CA ALA A 122 4.02 6.22 12.65
C ALA A 122 5.25 6.07 13.57
N LYS A 123 5.46 4.90 14.18
CA LYS A 123 6.60 4.60 15.07
C LYS A 123 7.78 3.94 14.37
N TRP A 124 7.75 3.77 13.06
CA TRP A 124 8.78 3.06 12.33
C TRP A 124 10.16 3.70 12.53
N SER A 125 11.14 2.90 12.96
CA SER A 125 12.47 3.38 13.33
C SER A 125 13.33 3.75 12.12
N GLY A 126 12.99 3.28 10.92
CA GLY A 126 13.67 3.61 9.67
C GLY A 126 13.32 4.99 9.09
N ALA A 127 12.46 5.77 9.76
CA ALA A 127 12.14 7.13 9.32
C ALA A 127 13.39 8.01 9.35
N SER A 128 13.74 8.64 8.23
CA SER A 128 14.92 9.50 8.13
C SER A 128 14.69 10.91 8.69
N ALA A 129 13.43 11.33 8.78
CA ALA A 129 13.05 12.56 9.46
C ALA A 129 11.64 12.43 10.05
N ARG A 130 11.38 13.21 11.09
CA ARG A 130 10.08 13.32 11.76
C ARG A 130 9.74 14.80 11.91
N PHE A 131 8.51 15.16 11.57
CA PHE A 131 8.04 16.53 11.57
C PHE A 131 6.87 16.67 12.51
N THR A 132 6.95 17.68 13.38
CA THR A 132 5.90 17.99 14.35
C THR A 132 4.69 18.62 13.67
N ARG A 133 3.51 18.50 14.29
CA ARG A 133 2.30 19.20 13.81
C ARG A 133 2.49 20.72 13.66
N ALA A 134 3.33 21.33 14.51
CA ALA A 134 3.59 22.77 14.49
C ALA A 134 4.37 23.21 13.24
N GLN A 135 5.17 22.32 12.65
CA GLN A 135 5.87 22.60 11.39
C GLN A 135 4.93 22.54 10.17
N GLY A 136 3.74 21.97 10.32
CA GLY A 136 2.76 21.88 9.23
C GLY A 136 3.30 21.14 8.01
N LEU A 137 3.12 21.74 6.83
CA LEU A 137 3.55 21.19 5.55
C LEU A 137 4.85 21.80 5.04
N ALA A 138 5.36 22.86 5.68
CA ALA A 138 6.51 23.61 5.20
C ALA A 138 7.77 22.76 4.97
N PRO A 139 8.13 21.79 5.84
CA PRO A 139 9.31 20.97 5.60
C PRO A 139 9.04 19.74 4.73
N LEU A 140 7.79 19.52 4.32
CA LEU A 140 7.38 18.26 3.71
C LEU A 140 7.67 18.22 2.22
N GLU A 141 8.06 17.03 1.77
CA GLU A 141 8.34 16.70 0.39
C GLU A 141 7.35 15.64 -0.09
N PRO A 142 7.08 15.54 -1.41
CA PRO A 142 6.30 14.44 -1.96
C PRO A 142 6.84 13.08 -1.46
N GLY A 143 5.95 12.16 -1.12
CA GLY A 143 6.31 10.87 -0.53
C GLY A 143 6.41 10.84 1.00
N ASP A 144 6.43 11.99 1.68
CA ASP A 144 6.31 12.02 3.15
C ASP A 144 4.96 11.47 3.60
N LEU A 145 4.95 10.77 4.74
CA LEU A 145 3.75 10.18 5.31
C LEU A 145 3.11 11.14 6.31
N LEU A 146 1.84 11.49 6.10
CA LEU A 146 1.05 12.37 6.95
C LEU A 146 0.26 11.55 7.98
N LEU A 147 0.20 12.02 9.23
CA LEU A 147 -0.39 11.27 10.34
C LEU A 147 -1.59 12.00 10.96
N TRP A 148 -2.65 11.25 11.27
CA TRP A 148 -3.75 11.70 12.14
C TRP A 148 -3.95 10.76 13.31
N ALA A 149 -4.12 11.34 14.49
CA ALA A 149 -4.26 10.62 15.74
C ALA A 149 -5.36 11.23 16.62
N SER A 150 -6.02 10.39 17.41
CA SER A 150 -7.03 10.85 18.38
C SER A 150 -6.38 11.66 19.50
N SER A 151 -5.12 11.37 19.83
CA SER A 151 -4.26 12.20 20.67
C SER A 151 -2.97 12.52 19.89
N PRO A 152 -2.85 13.69 19.25
CA PRO A 152 -1.73 14.04 18.36
C PRO A 152 -0.33 13.93 18.98
N GLY A 153 -0.22 13.97 20.31
CA GLY A 153 1.06 13.76 21.01
C GLY A 153 1.41 12.29 21.25
N ASN A 154 0.53 11.35 20.93
CA ASN A 154 0.71 9.91 21.15
C ASN A 154 0.53 9.12 19.85
N HIS A 155 1.64 8.63 19.31
CA HIS A 155 1.65 7.84 18.07
C HIS A 155 0.89 6.50 18.18
N ASP A 156 0.65 5.98 19.39
CA ASP A 156 -0.18 4.79 19.60
C ASP A 156 -1.67 5.04 19.27
N THR A 157 -2.07 6.30 19.14
CA THR A 157 -3.45 6.69 18.81
C THR A 157 -3.62 7.11 17.35
N VAL A 158 -2.59 6.89 16.51
CA VAL A 158 -2.65 7.17 15.07
C VAL A 158 -3.63 6.20 14.41
N HIS A 159 -4.69 6.76 13.84
CA HIS A 159 -5.79 6.01 13.22
C HIS A 159 -5.90 6.24 11.72
N HIS A 160 -5.12 7.18 11.16
CA HIS A 160 -5.08 7.41 9.71
C HIS A 160 -3.70 7.86 9.26
N ILE A 161 -3.32 7.43 8.06
CA ILE A 161 -2.05 7.76 7.41
C ILE A 161 -2.26 7.98 5.90
N ALA A 162 -1.53 8.91 5.31
CA ALA A 162 -1.63 9.24 3.88
C ALA A 162 -0.26 9.63 3.30
N ILE A 163 -0.14 9.67 1.98
CA ILE A 163 1.11 10.06 1.29
C ILE A 163 0.96 11.49 0.77
N TYR A 164 1.86 12.37 1.17
CA TYR A 164 1.90 13.75 0.71
C TYR A 164 2.31 13.79 -0.77
N LEU A 165 1.54 14.52 -1.58
CA LEU A 165 1.84 14.74 -3.00
C LEU A 165 2.60 16.05 -3.22
N GLY A 166 2.64 16.94 -2.22
CA GLY A 166 3.06 18.32 -2.40
C GLY A 166 1.87 19.26 -2.66
N ASN A 167 2.13 20.57 -2.69
CA ASN A 167 1.10 21.62 -2.94
C ASN A 167 -0.16 21.50 -2.06
N GLY A 168 -0.01 21.02 -0.82
CA GLY A 168 -1.16 20.83 0.07
C GLY A 168 -2.10 19.69 -0.33
N LYS A 169 -1.67 18.77 -1.21
CA LYS A 169 -2.42 17.59 -1.63
C LYS A 169 -1.83 16.30 -1.06
N MET A 170 -2.67 15.27 -0.95
CA MET A 170 -2.28 13.92 -0.55
C MET A 170 -3.09 12.88 -1.30
N VAL A 171 -2.53 11.68 -1.44
CA VAL A 171 -3.26 10.48 -1.86
C VAL A 171 -3.55 9.61 -0.64
N GLU A 172 -4.79 9.12 -0.53
CA GLU A 172 -5.24 8.36 0.62
C GLU A 172 -6.31 7.33 0.27
N ALA A 173 -6.34 6.23 1.04
CA ALA A 173 -7.52 5.39 1.22
C ALA A 173 -8.17 5.83 2.54
N ARG A 174 -9.19 6.69 2.46
CA ARG A 174 -9.66 7.45 3.62
C ARG A 174 -10.53 6.65 4.58
N GLU A 175 -11.62 6.09 4.08
CA GLU A 175 -12.64 5.42 4.90
C GLU A 175 -13.57 4.54 4.06
N SER A 176 -14.27 3.60 4.70
CA SER A 176 -15.19 2.68 4.02
C SER A 176 -16.29 3.42 3.26
N GLY A 177 -16.66 2.89 2.10
CA GLY A 177 -17.59 3.54 1.16
C GLY A 177 -16.94 4.60 0.25
N THR A 178 -15.63 4.83 0.37
CA THR A 178 -14.85 5.69 -0.53
C THR A 178 -13.87 4.87 -1.38
N VAL A 179 -13.11 5.56 -2.22
CA VAL A 179 -12.04 4.99 -3.05
C VAL A 179 -10.71 5.68 -2.73
N VAL A 180 -9.61 5.08 -3.14
CA VAL A 180 -8.30 5.76 -3.17
C VAL A 180 -8.44 7.02 -4.02
N MET A 181 -8.11 8.16 -3.42
CA MET A 181 -8.38 9.47 -4.01
C MET A 181 -7.32 10.51 -3.63
N VAL A 182 -7.29 11.60 -4.38
CA VAL A 182 -6.55 12.80 -4.02
C VAL A 182 -7.43 13.71 -3.17
N SER A 183 -6.87 14.19 -2.06
CA SER A 183 -7.52 15.10 -1.12
C SER A 183 -6.63 16.31 -0.81
N ASP A 184 -7.25 17.41 -0.38
CA ASP A 184 -6.55 18.45 0.35
C ASP A 184 -6.05 17.92 1.70
N VAL A 185 -4.83 18.31 2.07
CA VAL A 185 -4.26 17.94 3.37
C VAL A 185 -5.01 18.63 4.50
N ARG A 186 -5.46 17.82 5.45
CA ARG A 186 -6.25 18.27 6.61
C ARG A 186 -5.34 18.56 7.81
N LEU A 187 -5.01 19.84 8.04
CA LEU A 187 -4.26 20.29 9.23
C LEU A 187 -5.17 20.58 10.44
N ASN A 188 -6.09 19.66 10.75
CA ASN A 188 -7.05 19.82 11.83
C ASN A 188 -6.45 19.48 13.21
N ALA A 189 -7.29 19.47 14.25
CA ALA A 189 -6.86 19.14 15.62
C ALA A 189 -6.24 17.74 15.77
N GLN A 190 -6.54 16.81 14.86
CA GLN A 190 -6.02 15.43 14.87
C GLN A 190 -4.69 15.29 14.12
N TYR A 191 -4.26 16.30 13.34
CA TYR A 191 -2.98 16.23 12.64
C TYR A 191 -1.83 16.06 13.63
N ALA A 192 -1.14 14.93 13.53
CA ALA A 192 -0.10 14.48 14.45
C ALA A 192 1.31 14.73 13.91
N GLY A 193 1.43 15.37 12.75
CA GLY A 193 2.70 15.60 12.07
C GLY A 193 2.92 14.62 10.92
N ALA A 194 4.19 14.42 10.57
CA ALA A 194 4.57 13.59 9.43
C ALA A 194 5.92 12.90 9.66
N LEU A 195 6.22 11.90 8.83
CA LEU A 195 7.54 11.28 8.76
C LEU A 195 8.03 11.16 7.32
N ARG A 196 9.34 11.32 7.13
CA ARG A 196 10.01 11.05 5.86
C ARG A 196 10.54 9.62 5.84
N ILE A 197 10.20 8.89 4.79
CA ILE A 197 10.74 7.57 4.52
C ILE A 197 11.75 7.65 3.38
N THR A 198 12.96 7.20 3.65
CA THR A 198 14.01 7.04 2.63
C THR A 198 14.52 5.62 2.70
N ASN A 199 14.96 5.08 1.57
CA ASN A 199 15.72 3.84 1.55
C ASN A 199 17.19 4.09 1.94
N ASN A 200 17.37 4.87 3.02
CA ASN A 200 18.68 5.21 3.58
C ASN A 200 19.15 4.18 4.61
N GLU A 201 18.25 3.30 5.07
CA GLU A 201 18.68 2.04 5.68
C GLU A 201 19.18 1.15 4.53
N GLN A 202 20.40 1.43 4.06
CA GLN A 202 21.09 0.47 3.21
C GLN A 202 21.06 -0.87 3.94
N PRO A 203 20.58 -1.94 3.28
CA PRO A 203 20.74 -3.28 3.80
C PRO A 203 22.19 -3.44 4.27
N PRO A 204 22.44 -4.07 5.43
CA PRO A 204 23.81 -4.36 5.82
C PRO A 204 24.55 -4.99 4.63
N ALA A 205 25.79 -4.57 4.39
CA ALA A 205 26.51 -5.00 3.19
C ALA A 205 26.48 -6.53 3.03
N ASN A 206 26.32 -7.00 1.79
CA ASN A 206 26.21 -8.43 1.43
C ASN A 206 24.96 -9.13 1.97
N THR A 207 23.89 -8.41 2.27
CA THR A 207 22.58 -9.01 2.56
C THR A 207 21.69 -9.09 1.33
N LYS A 208 20.78 -10.05 1.34
CA LYS A 208 19.66 -10.15 0.40
C LYS A 208 18.34 -9.92 1.13
N ARG A 209 17.48 -9.09 0.55
CA ARG A 209 16.16 -8.78 1.11
C ARG A 209 15.13 -9.86 0.74
N PHE A 210 14.37 -10.30 1.72
CA PHE A 210 13.19 -11.15 1.56
C PHE A 210 12.02 -10.61 2.37
N MET A 211 10.81 -11.03 2.04
CA MET A 211 9.63 -10.82 2.90
C MET A 211 9.46 -12.00 3.84
N THR A 212 8.97 -11.77 5.04
CA THR A 212 8.39 -12.85 5.86
C THR A 212 6.89 -12.96 5.60
N TRP A 213 6.30 -14.09 5.99
CA TRP A 213 4.86 -14.25 6.08
C TRP A 213 4.42 -14.46 7.53
N GLY A 214 3.13 -14.28 7.79
CA GLY A 214 2.52 -14.42 9.12
C GLY A 214 2.76 -13.21 10.03
N THR A 215 2.25 -13.29 11.26
CA THR A 215 2.37 -12.23 12.28
C THR A 215 3.05 -12.80 13.54
N GLY A 216 3.83 -11.98 14.26
CA GLY A 216 4.43 -12.40 15.54
C GLY A 216 5.58 -13.42 15.41
N VAL A 217 6.22 -13.49 14.24
CA VAL A 217 7.32 -14.42 13.93
C VAL A 217 8.49 -14.16 14.87
N GLY A 218 8.84 -15.16 15.68
CA GLY A 218 9.86 -15.04 16.73
C GLY A 218 11.27 -15.21 16.19
N LEU A 219 12.08 -14.14 16.26
CA LEU A 219 13.50 -14.18 15.95
C LEU A 219 14.29 -14.81 17.10
N ARG A 220 15.20 -15.73 16.81
CA ARG A 220 15.90 -16.57 17.79
C ARG A 220 17.35 -16.15 17.96
N PRO A 221 17.95 -16.30 19.15
CA PRO A 221 19.36 -15.97 19.35
C PRO A 221 20.31 -16.96 18.64
N GLU A 222 19.82 -18.14 18.29
CA GLU A 222 20.53 -19.22 17.61
C GLU A 222 19.60 -19.89 16.57
N ALA A 223 20.15 -20.74 15.70
CA ALA A 223 19.40 -21.49 14.69
C ALA A 223 18.58 -22.64 15.31
N GLY A 224 17.68 -22.30 16.24
CA GLY A 224 16.88 -23.23 17.01
C GLY A 224 15.79 -22.55 17.85
N THR A 225 14.86 -23.35 18.34
CA THR A 225 13.65 -22.91 19.06
C THR A 225 13.77 -23.02 20.58
N GLY A 226 14.84 -23.64 21.09
CA GLY A 226 15.06 -23.91 22.52
C GLY A 226 15.26 -22.67 23.39
N LYS A 227 15.56 -21.50 22.81
CA LYS A 227 15.68 -20.22 23.53
C LYS A 227 14.49 -19.30 23.25
N PRO A 228 14.08 -18.46 24.21
CA PRO A 228 13.07 -17.43 23.97
C PRO A 228 13.44 -16.53 22.78
N PRO A 229 12.45 -16.03 22.02
CA PRO A 229 12.72 -15.09 20.95
C PRO A 229 13.38 -13.80 21.46
N VAL A 230 14.37 -13.30 20.72
CA VAL A 230 15.00 -11.97 20.92
C VAL A 230 13.96 -10.87 20.70
N THR A 231 13.14 -11.02 19.65
CA THR A 231 12.02 -10.13 19.34
C THR A 231 11.02 -10.88 18.46
N ARG A 232 9.89 -10.24 18.15
CA ARG A 232 8.88 -10.75 17.22
C ARG A 232 8.65 -9.76 16.11
N LEU A 233 8.64 -10.24 14.87
CA LEU A 233 8.35 -9.44 13.70
C LEU A 233 6.82 -9.21 13.58
N PRO A 234 6.37 -7.97 13.33
CA PRO A 234 4.96 -7.67 13.08
C PRO A 234 4.59 -7.98 11.63
N GLY A 235 3.54 -8.76 11.39
CA GLY A 235 3.06 -9.05 10.02
C GLY A 235 4.14 -9.49 9.02
N PRO A 236 3.80 -9.50 7.71
CA PRO A 236 4.80 -9.58 6.66
C PRO A 236 5.81 -8.44 6.84
N THR A 237 7.03 -8.79 7.24
CA THR A 237 8.14 -7.84 7.48
C THR A 237 9.24 -8.15 6.49
N ALA A 238 9.79 -7.15 5.80
CA ALA A 238 10.98 -7.40 5.01
C ALA A 238 12.21 -7.51 5.89
N VAL A 239 12.98 -8.57 5.67
CA VAL A 239 14.18 -8.93 6.41
C VAL A 239 15.38 -8.99 5.47
N ASP A 240 16.50 -8.42 5.92
CA ASP A 240 17.78 -8.52 5.24
C ASP A 240 18.52 -9.74 5.77
N VAL A 241 18.71 -10.74 4.92
CA VAL A 241 19.39 -12.00 5.25
C VAL A 241 20.85 -11.90 4.82
N LEU A 242 21.78 -12.13 5.76
CA LEU A 242 23.22 -12.11 5.49
C LEU A 242 23.74 -13.46 4.99
N CYS A 243 23.36 -14.53 5.68
CA CYS A 243 23.76 -15.90 5.40
C CYS A 243 22.71 -16.85 5.98
N GLN A 244 22.79 -18.13 5.62
CA GLN A 244 21.90 -19.18 6.13
C GLN A 244 22.68 -20.43 6.53
N ALA A 245 22.14 -21.21 7.46
CA ALA A 245 22.77 -22.44 7.94
C ALA A 245 21.72 -23.50 8.28
N TYR A 246 22.16 -24.74 8.38
CA TYR A 246 21.35 -25.80 8.96
C TYR A 246 21.21 -25.61 10.48
N GLY A 247 20.00 -25.83 10.98
CA GLY A 247 19.67 -25.75 12.40
C GLY A 247 18.57 -26.74 12.77
N GLU A 248 17.82 -26.41 13.82
CA GLU A 248 16.71 -27.24 14.28
C GLU A 248 15.59 -27.32 13.22
N SER A 249 15.03 -28.51 12.98
CA SER A 249 13.86 -28.65 12.11
C SER A 249 12.64 -27.99 12.74
N VAL A 250 12.01 -27.08 12.00
CA VAL A 250 10.76 -26.43 12.39
C VAL A 250 9.64 -26.95 11.49
N THR A 251 8.51 -27.31 12.10
CA THR A 251 7.29 -27.67 11.37
C THR A 251 6.21 -26.63 11.61
N ALA A 252 5.68 -26.04 10.54
CA ALA A 252 4.56 -25.11 10.57
C ALA A 252 3.65 -25.37 9.37
N GLU A 253 2.34 -25.36 9.58
CA GLU A 253 1.32 -25.52 8.52
C GLU A 253 1.52 -26.75 7.61
N GLY A 254 2.07 -27.83 8.16
CA GLY A 254 2.32 -29.08 7.42
C GLY A 254 3.63 -29.11 6.63
N TYR A 255 4.42 -28.03 6.66
CA TYR A 255 5.74 -27.95 6.06
C TYR A 255 6.82 -28.10 7.13
N THR A 256 7.93 -28.76 6.78
CA THR A 256 9.10 -28.89 7.65
C THR A 256 10.32 -28.33 6.93
N ASN A 257 11.06 -27.46 7.61
CA ASN A 257 12.31 -26.89 7.11
C ASN A 257 13.35 -26.83 8.25
N ASN A 258 14.61 -27.16 7.95
CA ASN A 258 15.73 -27.12 8.89
C ASN A 258 16.76 -26.04 8.56
N VAL A 259 16.46 -25.14 7.62
CA VAL A 259 17.32 -24.01 7.26
C VAL A 259 16.91 -22.76 8.03
N TRP A 260 17.91 -22.04 8.52
CA TRP A 260 17.77 -20.81 9.28
C TRP A 260 18.59 -19.69 8.65
N SER A 261 18.04 -18.48 8.63
CA SER A 261 18.67 -17.29 8.08
C SER A 261 19.09 -16.33 9.18
N TYR A 262 20.31 -15.77 9.08
CA TYR A 262 20.81 -14.76 10.00
C TYR A 262 20.43 -13.35 9.56
N LEU A 263 19.81 -12.59 10.48
CA LEU A 263 19.35 -11.22 10.27
C LEU A 263 20.25 -10.23 11.04
N PRO A 264 21.26 -9.60 10.39
CA PRO A 264 22.23 -8.73 11.05
C PRO A 264 21.61 -7.55 11.80
N LYS A 265 20.50 -6.99 11.29
CA LYS A 265 19.76 -5.90 11.96
C LYS A 265 19.31 -6.28 13.38
N TYR A 266 18.90 -7.53 13.58
CA TYR A 266 18.38 -8.03 14.85
C TYR A 266 19.41 -8.83 15.65
N LYS A 267 20.56 -9.14 15.04
CA LYS A 267 21.55 -10.08 15.57
C LYS A 267 20.90 -11.40 15.98
N ALA A 268 20.00 -11.90 15.13
CA ALA A 268 19.12 -13.02 15.43
C ALA A 268 18.86 -13.86 14.18
N TRP A 269 18.35 -15.07 14.39
CA TRP A 269 18.03 -16.07 13.38
C TRP A 269 16.52 -16.17 13.17
N ILE A 270 16.11 -16.47 11.95
CA ILE A 270 14.73 -16.79 11.59
C ILE A 270 14.73 -18.14 10.89
N SER A 271 13.75 -19.00 11.17
CA SER A 271 13.57 -20.22 10.38
C SER A 271 13.07 -19.84 8.99
N ASN A 272 13.68 -20.39 7.95
CA ASN A 272 13.31 -20.11 6.56
C ASN A 272 11.86 -20.50 6.25
N ILE A 273 11.22 -21.32 7.10
CA ILE A 273 9.79 -21.60 6.98
C ILE A 273 8.93 -20.35 7.03
N TYR A 274 9.40 -19.26 7.66
CA TYR A 274 8.68 -17.98 7.79
C TYR A 274 9.09 -16.93 6.75
N ILE A 275 10.00 -17.27 5.82
CA ILE A 275 10.39 -16.40 4.72
C ILE A 275 9.50 -16.74 3.51
N ASP A 276 8.91 -15.72 2.90
CA ASP A 276 8.02 -15.82 1.75
C ASP A 276 8.81 -16.07 0.46
N ASP A 277 9.44 -17.24 0.39
CA ASP A 277 10.15 -17.77 -0.77
C ASP A 277 9.91 -19.29 -0.84
N PRO A 278 9.62 -19.85 -2.02
CA PRO A 278 9.35 -21.29 -2.16
C PRO A 278 10.58 -22.17 -1.89
N ALA A 279 11.81 -21.62 -1.93
CA ALA A 279 13.02 -22.38 -1.71
C ALA A 279 13.33 -22.54 -0.21
N ALA A 280 13.56 -23.79 0.23
CA ALA A 280 14.00 -24.06 1.60
C ALA A 280 15.35 -23.40 1.91
N TRP A 281 16.26 -23.42 0.93
CA TRP A 281 17.53 -22.69 0.93
C TRP A 281 17.42 -21.48 0.01
N LEU A 282 17.55 -20.28 0.57
CA LEU A 282 17.22 -19.04 -0.13
C LEU A 282 18.18 -18.76 -1.29
N PRO A 283 17.66 -18.37 -2.46
CA PRO A 283 18.47 -18.16 -3.65
C PRO A 283 19.37 -16.91 -3.54
N GLY A 284 20.68 -17.12 -3.68
CA GLY A 284 21.69 -16.06 -3.65
C GLY A 284 22.04 -15.59 -2.23
N VAL A 285 21.70 -16.37 -1.20
CA VAL A 285 22.18 -16.18 0.17
C VAL A 285 23.28 -17.22 0.45
N PRO A 286 24.48 -16.80 0.88
CA PRO A 286 25.59 -17.72 1.17
C PRO A 286 25.34 -18.54 2.44
N GLU A 287 26.05 -19.65 2.56
CA GLU A 287 26.14 -20.40 3.82
C GLU A 287 26.88 -19.58 4.89
N CYS A 288 26.40 -19.61 6.14
CA CYS A 288 27.19 -19.21 7.31
C CYS A 288 28.16 -20.34 7.67
#